data_AF-A0A380P8D1-F1
#
_entry.id   AF-A0A380P8D1-F1
#
_cell.length_a   1.000
_cell.length_b   1.000
_cell.length_c   1.000
_cell.angle_alpha   90.00
_cell.angle_beta   90.00
_cell.angle_gamma   90.00
#
_symmetry.space_group_name_H-M   'P 1'
#
loop_
_entity.id
_entity.type
_entity.pdbx_description
1 polymer ?
#
loop_
_entity_poly.entity_id
_entity_poly.type
_entity_poly.pdbx_seq_one_letter_code
_entity_poly.pdbx_strand_id
1 'polypeptide(L)' 'MGQANYAASKAGLIGLTKSLAKEGASRGIRVNAIAPGMIDSDMTSQLSEKVQANIKDAIPLKRLGNADEIAQTAQF' A
#
# COMPACT_ATOMS: atom_id res chain seq x y z
N MET A 1 -1.51 5.75 -18.91
CA MET A 1 -1.44 5.02 -17.61
C MET A 1 -0.63 3.76 -17.81
N GLY A 2 0.66 3.81 -17.52
CA GLY A 2 1.52 2.62 -17.44
C GLY A 2 1.88 2.42 -15.98
N GLN A 3 1.40 1.34 -15.37
CA GLN A 3 1.73 0.96 -13.99
C GLN A 3 2.20 -0.50 -13.94
N ALA A 4 2.54 -1.11 -15.07
CA ALA A 4 2.91 -2.52 -15.14
C ALA A 4 4.16 -2.83 -14.28
N ASN A 5 5.18 -1.98 -14.36
CA ASN A 5 6.38 -2.07 -13.53
C ASN A 5 6.08 -1.88 -12.03
N TYR A 6 5.28 -0.85 -11.69
CA TYR A 6 4.89 -0.58 -10.31
C TYR A 6 4.06 -1.74 -9.74
N ALA A 7 3.01 -2.17 -10.45
CA ALA A 7 2.17 -3.29 -10.07
C ALA A 7 2.96 -4.59 -9.93
N ALA A 8 3.86 -4.90 -10.88
CA ALA A 8 4.73 -6.07 -10.79
C ALA A 8 5.63 -6.00 -9.56
N SER A 9 6.26 -4.85 -9.28
CA SER A 9 7.11 -4.68 -8.10
C SER A 9 6.35 -4.86 -6.78
N LYS A 10 5.14 -4.31 -6.67
CA LYS A 10 4.31 -4.40 -5.46
C LYS A 10 3.73 -5.80 -5.26
N ALA A 11 3.37 -6.50 -6.34
CA ALA A 11 3.03 -7.92 -6.27
C ALA A 11 4.24 -8.78 -5.85
N GLY A 12 5.44 -8.45 -6.36
CA GLY A 12 6.69 -9.09 -6.00
C GLY A 12 7.01 -9.00 -4.50
N LEU A 13 6.71 -7.85 -3.86
CA LEU A 13 6.88 -7.69 -2.41
C LEU A 13 6.07 -8.71 -1.61
N ILE A 14 4.87 -9.09 -2.05
CA ILE A 14 4.07 -10.12 -1.38
C ILE A 14 4.77 -11.50 -1.43
N GLY A 15 5.36 -11.83 -2.57
CA GLY A 15 6.17 -13.05 -2.72
C GLY A 15 7.39 -13.01 -1.80
N LEU A 16 8.12 -11.90 -1.80
CA LEU A 16 9.29 -11.69 -0.95
C LEU A 16 8.96 -11.80 0.54
N THR A 17 7.87 -11.18 1.00
CA THR A 17 7.38 -11.28 2.38
C THR A 17 7.17 -12.74 2.79
N LYS A 18 6.53 -13.54 1.94
CA LYS A 18 6.28 -14.97 2.23
C LYS A 18 7.57 -15.78 2.31
N SER A 19 8.53 -15.53 1.43
CA SER A 19 9.83 -16.22 1.45
C SER A 19 10.60 -15.87 2.72
N LEU A 20 10.75 -14.58 3.03
CA LEU A 20 11.48 -14.13 4.22
C LEU A 20 10.81 -14.58 5.53
N ALA A 21 9.48 -14.61 5.58
CA ALA A 21 8.77 -15.14 6.75
C ALA A 21 9.13 -16.61 7.01
N LYS A 22 9.25 -17.44 5.97
CA LYS A 22 9.65 -18.85 6.10
C LYS A 22 11.11 -19.00 6.50
N GLU A 23 12.00 -18.23 5.88
CA GLU A 23 13.44 -18.26 6.15
C GLU A 23 13.78 -17.76 7.57
N GLY A 24 13.10 -16.72 8.02
CA GLY A 24 13.30 -16.10 9.34
C GLY A 24 12.62 -16.83 10.50
N ALA A 25 11.67 -17.74 10.23
CA ALA A 25 10.87 -18.40 11.27
C ALA A 25 11.73 -19.16 12.30
N SER A 26 12.78 -19.85 11.86
CA SER A 26 13.70 -20.58 12.75
C SER A 26 14.47 -19.66 13.72
N ARG A 27 14.53 -18.36 13.41
CA ARG A 27 15.17 -17.32 14.22
C ARG A 27 14.14 -16.50 15.02
N GLY A 28 12.87 -16.90 15.04
CA GLY A 28 11.80 -16.18 15.73
C GLY A 28 11.41 -14.85 15.06
N ILE A 29 11.76 -14.64 13.78
CA ILE A 29 11.47 -13.41 13.05
C ILE A 29 10.15 -13.58 12.27
N ARG A 30 9.25 -12.60 12.42
CA ARG A 30 8.01 -12.50 11.62
C ARG A 30 8.18 -11.44 10.54
N VAL A 31 7.67 -11.71 9.35
CA VAL A 31 7.69 -10.76 8.23
C VAL A 31 6.28 -10.64 7.65
N ASN A 32 5.78 -9.41 7.54
CA ASN A 32 4.44 -9.09 7.03
C ASN A 32 4.55 -7.94 6.02
N ALA A 33 3.48 -7.74 5.24
CA ALA A 33 3.36 -6.62 4.31
C ALA A 33 2.02 -5.90 4.53
N ILE A 34 2.04 -4.59 4.39
CA ILE A 34 0.85 -3.74 4.38
C ILE A 34 0.66 -3.27 2.94
N ALA A 35 -0.57 -3.34 2.44
CA ALA A 35 -0.94 -2.92 1.10
C ALA A 35 -1.91 -1.73 1.17
N PRO A 36 -1.40 -0.49 1.29
CA PRO A 36 -2.25 0.69 1.30
C PRO A 36 -3.02 0.86 -0.02
N GLY A 37 -4.22 1.43 0.09
CA GLY A 37 -4.94 2.02 -1.04
C GLY A 37 -4.39 3.41 -1.39
N MET A 38 -5.26 4.32 -1.82
CA MET A 38 -4.88 5.71 -2.07
C MET A 38 -4.85 6.50 -0.76
N ILE A 39 -3.68 7.04 -0.40
CA ILE A 39 -3.41 7.75 0.84
C ILE A 39 -3.06 9.20 0.55
N ASP A 40 -3.61 10.13 1.32
CA ASP A 40 -3.27 11.54 1.24
C ASP A 40 -1.78 11.74 1.60
N SER A 41 -1.01 12.18 0.61
CA SER A 41 0.44 12.30 0.63
C SER A 41 0.93 13.24 -0.47
N ASP A 42 2.21 13.62 -0.40
CA ASP A 42 2.89 14.41 -1.42
C ASP A 42 2.86 13.76 -2.82
N MET A 43 2.74 12.43 -2.89
CA MET A 43 2.62 11.72 -4.17
C MET A 43 1.23 11.88 -4.77
N THR A 44 0.17 11.76 -3.96
CA THR A 44 -1.21 11.86 -4.44
C THR A 44 -1.63 13.30 -4.69
N SER A 45 -1.02 14.28 -4.01
CA SER A 45 -1.28 15.70 -4.21
C SER A 45 -0.88 16.20 -5.62
N GLN A 46 0.02 15.48 -6.29
CA GLN A 46 0.43 15.76 -7.68
C GLN A 46 -0.62 15.34 -8.72
N LEU A 47 -1.63 14.56 -8.33
CA LEU A 47 -2.72 14.18 -9.22
C LEU A 47 -3.67 15.36 -9.45
N SER A 48 -4.18 15.50 -10.66
CA SER A 48 -5.15 16.56 -10.97
C SER A 48 -6.44 16.40 -10.15
N GLU A 49 -7.12 17.51 -9.87
CA GLU A 49 -8.36 17.52 -9.08
C GLU A 49 -9.43 16.57 -9.64
N LYS A 50 -9.57 16.50 -10.97
CA LYS A 50 -10.48 15.57 -11.64
C LYS A 50 -10.13 14.11 -11.34
N VAL A 51 -8.85 13.75 -11.35
CA VAL A 51 -8.39 12.39 -11.05
C VAL A 51 -8.62 12.08 -9.57
N GLN A 52 -8.32 13.03 -8.68
CA GLN A 52 -8.58 12.87 -7.24
C GLN A 52 -10.08 12.69 -6.95
N ALA A 53 -10.95 13.46 -7.60
CA ALA A 53 -12.41 13.33 -7.47
C ALA A 53 -12.89 11.94 -7.93
N ASN A 54 -12.46 11.50 -9.12
CA ASN A 54 -12.81 10.17 -9.63
C ASN A 54 -12.33 9.03 -8.70
N ILE A 55 -11.14 9.16 -8.13
CA ILE A 55 -10.61 8.19 -7.15
C ILE A 55 -11.49 8.17 -5.90
N LYS A 56 -11.80 9.34 -5.33
CA LYS A 56 -12.66 9.44 -4.14
C LYS A 56 -14.04 8.83 -4.41
N ASP A 57 -14.61 9.03 -5.60
CA ASP A 57 -15.89 8.44 -5.98
C ASP A 57 -15.85 6.92 -6.11
N ALA A 58 -14.73 6.36 -6.58
CA ALA A 58 -14.55 4.91 -6.68
C ALA A 58 -14.29 4.25 -5.31
N ILE A 59 -13.79 4.98 -4.32
CA ILE A 59 -13.55 4.47 -2.97
C ILE A 59 -14.88 4.42 -2.20
N PRO A 60 -15.28 3.28 -1.61
CA PRO A 60 -16.53 3.17 -0.86
C PRO A 60 -16.66 4.17 0.31
N LEU A 61 -15.55 4.51 0.97
CA LEU A 61 -15.49 5.49 2.07
C LEU A 61 -15.48 6.95 1.60
N LYS A 62 -15.48 7.22 0.28
CA LYS A 62 -15.53 8.56 -0.33
C LYS A 62 -14.41 9.52 0.09
N ARG A 63 -13.27 8.98 0.53
CA ARG A 63 -12.08 9.74 0.91
C ARG A 63 -10.80 8.96 0.63
N LEU A 64 -9.68 9.67 0.61
CA LEU A 64 -8.36 9.06 0.72
C LEU A 64 -8.13 8.59 2.17
N GLY A 65 -7.26 7.60 2.35
CA GLY A 65 -6.75 7.24 3.66
C GLY A 65 -5.72 8.26 4.16
N ASN A 66 -5.43 8.26 5.46
CA ASN A 66 -4.39 9.07 6.07
C ASN A 66 -3.17 8.21 6.42
N ALA A 67 -1.98 8.82 6.48
CA ALA A 67 -0.75 8.13 6.87
C ALA A 67 -0.86 7.47 8.25
N ASP A 68 -1.54 8.11 9.21
CA ASP A 68 -1.73 7.58 10.57
C ASP A 68 -2.53 6.27 10.60
N GLU A 69 -3.47 6.07 9.68
CA GLU A 69 -4.25 4.83 9.57
C GLU A 69 -3.33 3.66 9.15
N ILE A 70 -2.34 3.93 8.31
CA ILE A 70 -1.32 2.95 7.90
C ILE A 70 -0.32 2.70 9.04
N ALA A 71 0.08 3.75 9.75
CA ALA A 71 0.99 3.63 10.90
C ALA A 71 0.39 2.74 12.01
N GLN A 72 -0.90 2.92 12.32
CA GLN A 72 -1.61 2.05 13.28
C GLN A 72 -1.59 0.58 12.85
N THR A 73 -1.75 0.32 11.54
CA THR A 73 -1.68 -1.06 11.00
C THR A 73 -0.29 -1.68 11.17
N ALA A 74 0.77 -0.87 11.05
CA ALA A 74 2.14 -1.35 11.25
C ALA A 74 2.48 -1.68 12.72
N GLN A 75 1.73 -1.12 13.66
CA GLN A 75 1.95 -1.32 15.10
C GLN A 75 1.28 -2.60 15.65
N PHE A 76 0.22 -3.08 15.01
CA PHE A 76 -0.58 -4.24 15.43
C PHE A 76 0.22 -5.57 15.51
#